data_AF-A0A847YXH7-F1
#
_entry.id   AF-A0A847YXH7-F1
#
_cell.length_a   1.000
_cell.length_b   1.000
_cell.length_c   1.000
_cell.angle_alpha   90.00
_cell.angle_beta   90.00
_cell.angle_gamma   90.00
#
_symmetry.space_group_name_H-M   'P 1'
#
loop_
_entity.id
_entity.type
_entity.pdbx_description
1 polymer ?
#
loop_
_entity_poly.entity_id
_entity_poly.type
_entity_poly.pdbx_seq_one_letter_code
_entity_poly.pdbx_strand_id
1 'polypeptide(L)'
;MTEGGVFTQLGINPLYLISQIVSFGVLLFLLNKFLYKPILRKLDERASLIKKGAKAAEANLQTQEKIEQERQKTLKQTQKEVSLILNQARKDAKLMQEELVAQAKAEAEKIMAKKQAEIDEQLARQEKTLHDKMADLSVQVSKKVLQEYLDPKTQQKILDTQLNKIAKKQIS
;
A
#
# COMPACT_ATOMS: atom_id res chain seq x y z
N MET A 1 -52.68 32.42 105.49
CA MET A 1 -53.10 31.07 105.06
C MET A 1 -53.38 31.17 103.56
N THR A 2 -52.66 30.39 102.76
CA THR A 2 -52.39 30.61 101.33
C THR A 2 -53.64 30.54 100.45
N GLU A 3 -53.97 31.64 99.78
CA GLU A 3 -54.96 31.67 98.71
C GLU A 3 -54.46 30.85 97.52
N GLY A 4 -55.00 29.64 97.35
CA GLY A 4 -54.77 28.82 96.18
C GLY A 4 -55.44 29.47 94.97
N GLY A 5 -54.63 29.97 94.04
CA GLY A 5 -55.09 30.64 92.84
C GLY A 5 -56.00 29.76 91.97
N VAL A 6 -56.99 30.40 91.35
CA VAL A 6 -58.10 29.87 90.50
C VAL A 6 -57.69 28.74 89.53
N PHE A 7 -56.43 28.66 89.14
CA PHE A 7 -55.88 27.63 88.25
C PHE A 7 -55.89 26.20 88.83
N THR A 8 -55.74 26.02 90.16
CA THR A 8 -55.75 24.68 90.77
C THR A 8 -57.16 24.11 90.95
N GLN A 9 -58.21 24.94 91.05
CA GLN A 9 -59.61 24.49 91.10
C GLN A 9 -60.16 24.03 89.74
N LEU A 10 -59.55 24.46 88.63
CA LEU A 10 -59.85 24.00 87.27
C LEU A 10 -59.11 22.70 86.89
N GLY A 11 -58.33 22.11 87.80
CA GLY A 11 -57.52 20.91 87.55
C GLY A 11 -56.31 21.15 86.63
N ILE A 12 -56.01 22.42 86.30
CA ILE A 12 -54.92 22.78 85.40
C ILE A 12 -53.72 23.20 86.22
N ASN A 13 -52.75 22.30 86.35
CA ASN A 13 -51.48 22.60 86.97
C ASN A 13 -50.53 23.25 85.93
N PRO A 14 -50.16 24.54 86.07
CA PRO A 14 -49.33 25.24 85.08
C PRO A 14 -47.94 24.60 84.90
N LEU A 15 -47.40 23.98 85.94
CA LEU A 15 -46.12 23.26 85.88
C LEU A 15 -46.18 22.01 84.98
N TYR A 16 -47.30 21.27 85.01
CA TYR A 16 -47.51 20.12 84.13
C TYR A 16 -47.70 20.55 82.67
N LEU A 17 -48.38 21.67 82.44
CA LEU A 17 -48.59 22.23 81.11
C LEU A 17 -47.24 22.64 80.47
N ILE A 18 -46.36 23.28 81.23
CA ILE A 18 -44.99 23.62 80.78
C ILE A 18 -44.19 22.35 80.49
N SER A 19 -44.23 21.35 81.37
CA SER A 19 -43.54 20.06 81.15
C SER A 19 -44.05 19.34 79.89
N GLN A 20 -45.36 19.38 79.63
CA GLN A 20 -45.96 18.80 78.43
C GLN A 20 -45.51 19.52 77.16
N ILE A 21 -45.45 20.86 77.17
CA ILE A 21 -44.95 21.65 76.03
C ILE A 21 -43.47 21.35 75.77
N VAL A 22 -42.65 21.30 76.81
CA VAL A 22 -41.22 20.98 76.67
C VAL A 22 -41.05 19.56 76.13
N SER A 23 -41.79 18.58 76.66
CA SER A 23 -41.76 17.19 76.19
C SER A 23 -42.20 17.07 74.73
N PHE A 24 -43.26 17.78 74.34
CA PHE A 24 -43.72 17.84 72.96
C PHE A 24 -42.70 18.53 72.04
N GLY A 25 -42.06 19.60 72.49
CA GLY A 25 -41.00 20.29 71.76
C GLY A 25 -39.76 19.41 71.53
N VAL A 26 -39.33 18.66 72.55
CA VAL A 26 -38.24 17.69 72.44
C VAL A 26 -38.61 16.57 71.46
N LEU A 27 -39.84 16.05 71.53
CA LEU A 27 -40.34 15.05 70.57
C LEU A 27 -40.33 15.59 69.13
N LEU A 28 -40.80 16.82 68.92
CA LEU A 28 -40.83 17.47 67.60
C LEU A 28 -39.41 17.69 67.07
N PHE A 29 -38.47 18.10 67.92
CA PHE A 29 -37.06 18.24 67.55
C PHE A 29 -36.44 16.91 67.15
N LEU A 30 -36.69 15.84 67.92
CA LEU A 30 -36.26 14.50 67.58
C LEU A 30 -36.86 14.05 66.25
N LEU A 31 -38.17 14.24 66.04
CA LEU A 31 -38.84 13.83 64.82
C LEU A 31 -38.32 14.58 63.59
N ASN A 32 -38.09 15.89 63.70
CA ASN A 32 -37.53 16.70 62.62
C ASN A 32 -36.13 16.23 62.22
N LYS A 33 -35.26 16.00 63.22
CA LYS A 33 -33.87 15.60 62.97
C LYS A 33 -33.73 14.14 62.53
N PHE A 34 -34.49 13.22 63.13
CA PHE A 34 -34.38 11.78 62.90
C PHE A 34 -35.28 11.23 61.78
N LEU A 35 -36.42 11.88 61.48
CA LEU A 35 -37.39 11.35 60.51
C LEU A 35 -37.52 12.25 59.27
N TYR A 36 -37.84 13.53 59.44
CA TYR A 36 -38.08 14.42 58.30
C TYR A 36 -36.84 14.60 57.43
N LYS A 37 -35.68 14.90 58.04
CA LYS A 37 -34.42 15.10 57.31
C LYS A 37 -33.97 13.89 56.46
N PRO A 38 -33.95 12.64 56.96
CA PRO A 38 -33.60 11.50 56.11
C PRO A 38 -34.65 11.18 55.04
N ILE A 39 -35.95 11.37 55.30
CA ILE A 39 -37.00 11.13 54.31
C ILE A 39 -36.86 12.10 53.13
N LEU A 40 -36.72 13.40 53.40
CA LEU A 40 -36.48 14.42 52.38
C LEU A 40 -35.21 14.13 51.57
N ARG A 41 -34.12 13.75 52.24
CA ARG A 41 -32.89 13.34 51.56
C ARG A 41 -33.08 12.15 50.61
N LYS A 42 -33.88 11.15 51.00
CA LYS A 42 -34.18 10.00 50.13
C LYS A 42 -35.04 10.37 48.93
N LEU A 43 -35.95 11.32 49.09
CA LEU A 43 -36.73 11.86 47.97
C LEU A 43 -35.86 12.67 47.01
N ASP A 44 -34.98 13.53 47.52
CA ASP A 44 -34.02 14.28 46.73
C ASP A 44 -33.03 13.37 45.99
N GLU A 45 -32.55 12.32 46.66
CA GLU A 45 -31.69 11.30 46.06
C GLU A 45 -32.40 10.62 44.87
N ARG A 46 -33.66 10.21 45.04
CA ARG A 46 -34.47 9.63 43.96
C ARG A 46 -34.70 10.61 42.80
N ALA A 47 -35.08 11.86 43.10
CA ALA A 47 -35.29 12.88 42.08
C ALA A 47 -34.01 13.19 41.30
N SER A 48 -32.87 13.25 41.99
CA SER A 48 -31.55 13.45 41.40
C SER A 48 -31.14 12.28 40.51
N LEU A 49 -31.37 11.03 40.95
CA LEU A 49 -31.09 9.83 40.16
C LEU A 49 -31.91 9.79 38.86
N ILE A 50 -33.21 10.07 38.93
CA ILE A 50 -34.08 10.12 37.75
C ILE A 50 -33.61 11.21 36.78
N LYS A 51 -33.32 12.42 37.29
CA LYS A 51 -32.85 13.53 36.46
C LYS A 51 -31.50 13.24 35.81
N LYS A 52 -30.57 12.60 36.54
CA LYS A 52 -29.28 12.16 36.00
C LYS A 52 -29.47 11.07 34.94
N GLY A 53 -30.34 10.10 35.18
CA GLY A 53 -30.67 9.03 34.23
C GLY A 53 -31.25 9.58 32.92
N ALA A 54 -32.21 10.49 33.00
CA ALA A 54 -32.80 11.14 31.82
C ALA A 54 -31.75 11.92 31.03
N LYS A 55 -30.93 12.75 31.69
CA LYS A 55 -29.84 13.49 31.04
C LYS A 55 -28.80 12.57 30.40
N ALA A 56 -28.44 11.47 31.06
CA ALA A 56 -27.51 10.49 30.50
C ALA A 56 -28.09 9.80 29.26
N ALA A 57 -29.39 9.46 29.28
CA ALA A 57 -30.06 8.89 28.12
C ALA A 57 -30.08 9.86 26.93
N GLU A 58 -30.43 11.13 27.15
CA GLU A 58 -30.39 12.18 26.11
C GLU A 58 -28.97 12.37 25.55
N ALA A 59 -27.96 12.46 26.43
CA ALA A 59 -26.57 12.61 26.01
C ALA A 59 -26.08 11.39 25.20
N ASN A 60 -26.51 10.18 25.59
CA ASN A 60 -26.19 8.95 24.86
C ASN A 60 -26.84 8.92 23.48
N LEU A 61 -28.07 9.40 23.32
CA LEU A 61 -28.73 9.50 22.02
C LEU A 61 -28.01 10.50 21.11
N GLN A 62 -27.68 11.69 21.61
CA GLN A 62 -26.92 12.68 20.86
C GLN A 62 -25.52 12.18 20.46
N THR A 63 -24.85 11.48 21.39
CA THR A 63 -23.52 10.91 21.11
C THR A 63 -23.61 9.81 20.06
N GLN A 64 -24.63 8.94 20.13
CA GLN A 64 -24.85 7.91 19.11
C GLN A 64 -25.13 8.52 17.74
N GLU A 65 -25.99 9.53 17.66
CA GLU A 65 -26.26 10.22 16.39
C GLU A 65 -24.99 10.85 15.81
N LYS A 66 -24.18 11.50 16.64
CA LYS A 66 -22.90 12.08 16.22
C LYS A 66 -21.92 11.01 15.72
N ILE A 67 -21.78 9.90 16.45
CA ILE A 67 -20.93 8.78 16.04
C ILE A 67 -21.40 8.21 14.69
N GLU A 68 -22.72 8.08 14.50
CA GLU A 68 -23.27 7.55 13.24
C GLU A 68 -23.01 8.52 12.08
N GLN A 69 -23.19 9.82 12.28
CA GLN A 69 -22.84 10.84 11.29
C GLN A 69 -21.34 10.83 10.95
N GLU A 70 -20.46 10.74 11.94
CA GLU A 70 -19.01 10.66 11.75
C GLU A 70 -18.61 9.36 11.03
N ARG A 71 -19.24 8.24 11.36
CA ARG A 71 -19.06 6.96 10.66
C ARG A 71 -19.46 7.06 9.20
N GLN A 72 -20.65 7.58 8.91
CA GLN A 72 -21.10 7.76 7.53
C GLN A 72 -20.22 8.71 6.74
N LYS A 73 -19.74 9.80 7.38
CA LYS A 73 -18.78 10.73 6.76
C LYS A 73 -17.46 10.03 6.44
N THR A 74 -16.92 9.28 7.40
CA THR A 74 -15.68 8.51 7.23
C THR A 74 -15.83 7.48 6.12
N LEU A 75 -16.91 6.70 6.11
CA LEU A 75 -17.19 5.72 5.05
C LEU A 75 -17.25 6.37 3.66
N LYS A 76 -17.94 7.50 3.52
CA LYS A 76 -18.02 8.23 2.24
C LYS A 76 -16.64 8.77 1.83
N GLN A 77 -15.84 9.25 2.78
CA GLN A 77 -14.49 9.73 2.50
C GLN A 77 -13.57 8.57 2.07
N THR A 78 -13.58 7.44 2.79
CA THR A 78 -12.83 6.25 2.44
C THR A 78 -13.22 5.72 1.05
N GLN A 79 -14.51 5.69 0.72
CA GLN A 79 -14.95 5.28 -0.63
C GLN A 79 -14.40 6.20 -1.73
N LYS A 80 -14.36 7.52 -1.49
CA LYS A 80 -13.75 8.48 -2.43
C LYS A 80 -12.26 8.25 -2.56
N GLU A 81 -11.55 8.07 -1.45
CA GLU A 81 -10.10 7.80 -1.43
C GLU A 81 -9.77 6.49 -2.15
N VAL A 82 -10.52 5.42 -1.90
CA VAL A 82 -10.37 4.14 -2.62
C VAL A 82 -10.60 4.31 -4.12
N SER A 83 -11.64 5.05 -4.52
CA SER A 83 -11.90 5.31 -5.94
C SER A 83 -10.76 6.10 -6.59
N LEU A 84 -10.21 7.10 -5.89
CA LEU A 84 -9.06 7.87 -6.35
C LEU A 84 -7.81 6.98 -6.51
N ILE A 85 -7.51 6.17 -5.50
CA ILE A 85 -6.37 5.23 -5.53
C ILE A 85 -6.53 4.25 -6.69
N LEU A 86 -7.72 3.68 -6.89
CA LEU A 86 -7.97 2.73 -7.97
C LEU A 86 -7.84 3.38 -9.35
N ASN A 87 -8.34 4.60 -9.52
CA ASN A 87 -8.21 5.35 -10.75
C ASN A 87 -6.75 5.71 -11.06
N GLN A 88 -6.00 6.13 -10.04
CA GLN A 88 -4.58 6.43 -10.18
C GLN A 88 -3.78 5.16 -10.53
N ALA A 89 -4.01 4.05 -9.82
CA ALA A 89 -3.37 2.77 -10.11
C ALA A 89 -3.68 2.27 -11.53
N ARG A 90 -4.91 2.43 -12.01
CA ARG A 90 -5.26 2.10 -13.41
C ARG A 90 -4.54 2.97 -14.42
N LYS A 91 -4.40 4.27 -14.13
CA LYS A 91 -3.67 5.21 -15.00
C LYS A 91 -2.19 4.86 -15.05
N ASP A 92 -1.57 4.60 -13.90
CA ASP A 92 -0.17 4.24 -13.79
C ASP A 92 0.11 2.89 -14.46
N ALA A 93 -0.77 1.90 -14.26
CA ALA A 93 -0.67 0.61 -14.94
C ALA A 93 -0.75 0.75 -16.46
N LYS A 94 -1.63 1.63 -16.97
CA LYS A 94 -1.74 1.89 -18.42
C LYS A 94 -0.48 2.54 -18.97
N LEU A 95 0.06 3.55 -18.28
CA LEU A 95 1.31 4.20 -18.67
C LEU A 95 2.48 3.22 -18.67
N MET A 96 2.59 2.40 -17.62
CA MET A 96 3.62 1.37 -17.52
C MET A 96 3.49 0.32 -18.63
N GLN A 97 2.26 -0.08 -18.98
CA GLN A 97 2.02 -0.99 -20.10
C GLN A 97 2.46 -0.38 -21.44
N GLU A 98 2.09 0.88 -21.70
CA GLU A 98 2.48 1.59 -22.91
C GLU A 98 4.01 1.73 -23.00
N GLU A 99 4.67 2.06 -21.89
CA GLU A 99 6.13 2.15 -21.81
C GLU A 99 6.81 0.80 -22.05
N LEU A 100 6.34 -0.28 -21.40
CA LEU A 100 6.88 -1.63 -21.60
C LEU A 100 6.73 -2.10 -23.05
N VAL A 101 5.58 -1.84 -23.67
CA VAL A 101 5.35 -2.18 -25.09
C VAL A 101 6.29 -1.36 -26.00
N ALA A 102 6.49 -0.07 -25.71
CA ALA A 102 7.42 0.76 -26.47
C ALA A 102 8.87 0.27 -26.34
N GLN A 103 9.32 -0.05 -25.12
CA GLN A 103 10.64 -0.60 -24.86
C GLN A 103 10.83 -1.96 -25.56
N ALA A 104 9.86 -2.86 -25.47
CA ALA A 104 9.91 -4.15 -26.13
C ALA A 104 10.00 -4.03 -27.66
N LYS A 105 9.27 -3.08 -28.27
CA LYS A 105 9.37 -2.80 -29.71
C LYS A 105 10.76 -2.27 -30.08
N ALA A 106 11.27 -1.30 -29.33
CA ALA A 106 12.60 -0.74 -29.58
C ALA A 106 13.71 -1.80 -29.43
N GLU A 107 13.59 -2.70 -28.45
CA GLU A 107 14.52 -3.81 -28.27
C GLU A 107 14.41 -4.84 -29.41
N ALA A 108 13.20 -5.17 -29.84
CA ALA A 108 12.98 -6.05 -30.98
C ALA A 108 13.59 -5.47 -32.26
N GLU A 109 13.38 -4.18 -32.55
CA GLU A 109 13.99 -3.48 -33.69
C GLU A 109 15.52 -3.52 -33.62
N LYS A 110 16.09 -3.28 -32.43
CA LYS A 110 17.54 -3.37 -32.20
C LYS A 110 18.09 -4.78 -32.44
N ILE A 111 17.38 -5.81 -31.99
CA ILE A 111 17.74 -7.21 -32.22
C ILE A 111 17.69 -7.53 -33.72
N MET A 112 16.63 -7.12 -34.41
CA MET A 112 16.48 -7.34 -35.85
C MET A 112 17.59 -6.64 -36.65
N ALA A 113 17.88 -5.38 -36.34
CA ALA A 113 18.97 -4.64 -36.98
C ALA A 113 20.34 -5.31 -36.74
N LYS A 114 20.60 -5.76 -35.51
CA LYS A 114 21.82 -6.50 -35.19
C LYS A 114 21.91 -7.82 -35.96
N LYS A 115 20.81 -8.57 -36.04
CA LYS A 115 20.76 -9.84 -36.78
C LYS A 115 20.95 -9.65 -38.27
N GLN A 116 20.39 -8.59 -38.85
CA GLN A 116 20.62 -8.27 -40.26
C GLN A 116 22.09 -7.97 -40.52
N ALA A 117 22.72 -7.15 -39.66
CA ALA A 117 24.15 -6.86 -39.77
C ALA A 117 25.03 -8.13 -39.62
N GLU A 118 24.69 -9.03 -38.69
CA GLU A 118 25.37 -10.33 -38.54
C GLU A 118 25.21 -11.21 -39.80
N ILE A 119 24.02 -11.24 -40.41
CA ILE A 119 23.76 -11.99 -41.65
C ILE A 119 24.58 -11.42 -42.81
N ASP A 120 24.57 -10.10 -42.99
CA ASP A 120 25.31 -9.44 -44.07
C ASP A 120 26.82 -9.69 -43.94
N GLU A 121 27.35 -9.62 -42.72
CA GLU A 121 28.74 -9.94 -42.44
C GLU A 121 29.05 -11.43 -42.72
N GLN A 122 28.15 -12.33 -42.33
CA GLN A 122 28.33 -13.77 -42.55
C GLN A 122 28.27 -14.13 -44.04
N LEU A 123 27.38 -13.49 -44.81
CA LEU A 123 27.32 -13.64 -46.27
C LEU A 123 28.62 -13.18 -46.92
N ALA A 124 29.14 -12.00 -46.56
CA ALA A 124 30.42 -11.52 -47.08
C ALA A 124 31.59 -12.48 -46.76
N ARG A 125 31.62 -13.06 -45.55
CA ARG A 125 32.62 -14.08 -45.19
C ARG A 125 32.46 -15.37 -46.00
N GLN A 126 31.22 -15.82 -46.24
CA GLN A 126 30.94 -17.01 -47.03
C GLN A 126 31.31 -16.82 -48.50
N GLU A 127 31.04 -15.65 -49.07
CA GLU A 127 31.39 -15.30 -50.45
C GLU A 127 32.91 -15.33 -50.66
N LYS A 128 33.68 -14.74 -49.73
CA LYS A 128 35.14 -14.86 -49.72
C LYS A 128 35.61 -16.32 -49.65
N THR A 129 35.01 -17.12 -48.79
CA THR A 129 35.35 -18.54 -48.64
C THR A 129 35.05 -19.34 -49.91
N LEU A 130 33.96 -19.01 -50.62
CA LEU A 130 33.63 -19.61 -51.91
C LEU A 130 34.66 -19.24 -52.97
N HIS A 131 35.05 -17.97 -53.06
CA HIS A 131 36.09 -17.52 -53.98
C HIS A 131 37.43 -18.23 -53.74
N ASP A 132 37.85 -18.36 -52.48
CA ASP A 132 39.08 -19.07 -52.11
C ASP A 132 39.02 -20.54 -52.54
N LYS A 133 37.87 -21.22 -52.32
CA LYS A 133 37.66 -22.61 -52.76
C LYS A 133 37.64 -22.77 -54.28
N MET A 134 37.05 -21.81 -55.01
CA MET A 134 37.06 -21.83 -56.49
C MET A 134 38.46 -21.60 -57.05
N ALA A 135 39.26 -20.73 -56.43
CA ALA A 135 40.65 -20.52 -56.80
C ALA A 135 41.48 -21.80 -56.60
N ASP A 136 41.33 -22.45 -55.44
CA ASP A 136 42.00 -23.73 -55.17
C ASP A 136 41.58 -24.84 -56.15
N LEU A 137 40.28 -24.99 -56.41
CA LEU A 137 39.79 -25.95 -57.38
C LEU A 137 40.33 -25.67 -58.80
N SER A 138 40.39 -24.39 -59.20
CA SER A 138 40.95 -24.00 -60.50
C SER A 138 42.43 -24.36 -60.64
N VAL A 139 43.21 -24.20 -59.56
CA VAL A 139 44.62 -24.64 -59.51
C VAL A 139 44.70 -26.16 -59.59
N GLN A 140 43.86 -26.89 -58.88
CA GLN A 140 43.83 -28.36 -58.93
C GLN A 140 43.47 -28.88 -60.33
N VAL A 141 42.45 -28.32 -60.97
CA VAL A 141 42.05 -28.66 -62.35
C VAL A 141 43.17 -28.34 -63.32
N SER A 142 43.78 -27.15 -63.23
CA SER A 142 44.91 -26.77 -64.08
C SER A 142 46.09 -27.71 -63.92
N LYS A 143 46.41 -28.12 -62.69
CA LYS A 143 47.47 -29.11 -62.40
C LYS A 143 47.17 -30.46 -63.03
N LYS A 144 45.93 -30.94 -62.94
CA LYS A 144 45.50 -32.22 -63.52
C LYS A 144 45.53 -32.19 -65.04
N VAL A 145 45.01 -31.13 -65.67
CA VAL A 145 45.07 -30.93 -67.12
C VAL A 145 46.52 -30.81 -67.61
N LEU A 146 47.37 -30.04 -66.93
CA LEU A 146 48.80 -29.98 -67.29
C LEU A 146 49.46 -31.37 -67.22
N GLN A 147 49.17 -32.17 -66.19
CA GLN A 147 49.72 -33.52 -66.07
C GLN A 147 49.29 -34.46 -67.20
N GLU A 148 48.07 -34.28 -67.73
CA GLU A 148 47.50 -35.14 -68.78
C GLU A 148 48.01 -34.77 -70.19
N TYR A 149 48.40 -33.51 -70.42
CA TYR A 149 48.85 -33.01 -71.73
C TYR A 149 50.35 -32.68 -71.84
N LEU A 150 51.14 -32.79 -70.76
CA LEU A 150 52.60 -32.54 -70.84
C LEU A 150 53.39 -33.79 -71.26
N ASP A 151 54.02 -33.69 -72.43
CA ASP A 151 55.04 -34.61 -72.91
C ASP A 151 56.34 -34.49 -72.05
N PRO A 152 57.07 -35.58 -71.72
CA PRO A 152 58.17 -35.56 -70.75
C PRO A 152 59.30 -34.55 -71.04
N LYS A 153 59.50 -34.21 -72.33
CA LYS A 153 60.51 -33.23 -72.78
C LYS A 153 60.13 -31.78 -72.46
N THR A 154 58.84 -31.45 -72.43
CA THR A 154 58.35 -30.10 -72.15
C THR A 154 58.42 -29.79 -70.64
N GLN A 155 58.30 -30.82 -69.81
CA GLN A 155 58.39 -30.73 -68.35
C GLN A 155 59.80 -30.29 -67.90
N GLN A 156 60.86 -30.84 -68.50
CA GLN A 156 62.25 -30.44 -68.23
C GLN A 156 62.54 -28.99 -68.66
N LYS A 157 62.10 -28.57 -69.85
CA LYS A 157 62.28 -27.19 -70.32
C LYS A 157 61.64 -26.14 -69.41
N ILE A 158 60.46 -26.43 -68.86
CA ILE A 158 59.76 -25.49 -67.95
C ILE A 158 60.48 -25.42 -66.60
N LEU A 159 60.95 -26.57 -66.06
CA LEU A 159 61.76 -26.63 -64.84
C LEU A 159 63.05 -25.80 -64.99
N ASP A 160 63.79 -25.96 -66.09
CA ASP A 160 65.02 -25.22 -66.35
C ASP A 160 64.79 -23.71 -66.49
N THR A 161 63.65 -23.31 -67.09
CA THR A 161 63.32 -21.88 -67.27
C THR A 161 62.86 -21.23 -65.96
N GLN A 162 62.14 -21.96 -65.10
CA GLN A 162 61.72 -21.49 -63.77
C GLN A 162 62.91 -21.39 -62.80
N LEU A 163 63.79 -22.40 -62.78
CA LEU A 163 65.01 -22.39 -61.98
C LEU A 163 65.93 -21.22 -62.36
N ASN A 164 66.08 -20.95 -63.66
CA ASN A 164 66.83 -19.77 -64.12
C ASN A 164 66.18 -18.43 -63.71
N LYS A 165 64.85 -18.32 -63.70
CA LYS A 165 64.15 -17.10 -63.25
C LYS A 165 64.28 -16.87 -61.74
N ILE A 166 64.21 -17.92 -60.93
CA ILE A 166 64.38 -17.82 -59.46
C ILE A 166 65.83 -17.45 -59.14
N ALA A 167 66.80 -18.09 -59.81
CA ALA A 167 68.22 -17.75 -59.68
C ALA A 167 68.50 -16.27 -60.06
N LYS A 168 67.84 -15.74 -61.10
CA LYS A 168 68.00 -14.34 -61.51
C LYS A 168 67.39 -13.33 -60.53
N LYS A 169 66.32 -13.70 -59.80
CA LYS A 169 65.66 -12.82 -58.82
C LYS A 169 66.36 -12.82 -57.45
N GLN A 170 67.25 -13.77 -57.18
CA GLN A 170 68.11 -13.82 -55.99
C GLN A 170 69.46 -13.11 -56.16
N ILE A 171 69.80 -12.69 -57.39
CA ILE A 171 71.06 -12.00 -57.74
C ILE A 171 70.84 -10.50 -58.01
N SER A 172 69.61 -10.00 -57.78
CA SER A 172 69.29 -8.56 -57.71
C SER A 172 68.64 -8.24 -56.38
#